data_AF-A0A091F3P7-F1
#
_entry.id   AF-A0A091F3P7-F1
#
_cell.length_a   1.000
_cell.length_b   1.000
_cell.length_c   1.000
_cell.angle_alpha   90.00
_cell.angle_beta   90.00
_cell.angle_gamma   90.00
#
_symmetry.space_group_name_H-M   'P 1'
#
loop_
_entity.id
_entity.type
_entity.pdbx_description
1 polymer ?
#
loop_
_entity_poly.entity_id
_entity_poly.type
_entity_poly.pdbx_seq_one_letter_code
_entity_poly.pdbx_strand_id
1 'polypeptide(L)' 'GGISENDIKTFVTATTVSFNWRMMIKEFSVSLFLNGTSQIIKRPSGFFVWKNLTPANIYTFKFLFEQLNPTFVNVS' A
#
# COMPACT_ATOMS: atom_id res chain seq x y z
N GLY A 1 -13.99 -1.60 10.67
CA GLY A 1 -12.94 -2.61 10.48
C GLY A 1 -11.63 -1.89 10.30
N GLY A 2 -10.59 -2.26 11.05
CA GLY A 2 -9.26 -1.65 10.92
C GLY A 2 -8.42 -2.35 9.84
N ILE A 3 -7.37 -1.66 9.35
CA ILE A 3 -6.32 -2.24 8.52
C ILE A 3 -5.18 -2.67 9.45
N SER A 4 -4.76 -3.92 9.35
CA SER A 4 -3.62 -4.48 10.08
C SER A 4 -2.47 -4.80 9.12
N GLU A 5 -1.26 -4.99 9.66
CA GLU A 5 -0.11 -5.42 8.85
C GLU A 5 -0.36 -6.75 8.14
N ASN A 6 -1.18 -7.63 8.72
CA ASN A 6 -1.54 -8.92 8.12
C ASN A 6 -2.40 -8.79 6.86
N ASP A 7 -2.99 -7.61 6.62
CA ASP A 7 -3.80 -7.34 5.43
C ASP A 7 -2.93 -7.03 4.20
N ILE A 8 -1.62 -6.81 4.40
CA ILE A 8 -0.64 -6.52 3.35
C ILE A 8 0.38 -7.66 3.28
N LYS A 9 0.34 -8.43 2.21
CA LYS A 9 1.36 -9.43 1.91
C LYS A 9 2.49 -8.81 1.10
N THR A 10 3.72 -8.95 1.59
CA THR A 10 4.92 -8.45 0.92
C THR A 10 5.69 -9.59 0.26
N PHE A 11 6.12 -9.40 -0.99
CA PHE A 11 7.01 -10.32 -1.71
C PHE A 11 8.23 -9.55 -2.21
N VAL A 12 9.43 -10.04 -1.90
CA VAL A 12 10.69 -9.34 -2.20
C VAL A 12 11.54 -10.15 -3.18
N THR A 13 12.14 -9.48 -4.16
CA THR A 13 13.22 -10.00 -4.99
C THR A 13 14.46 -9.11 -4.82
N ALA A 14 15.56 -9.41 -5.52
CA ALA A 14 16.77 -8.60 -5.47
C ALA A 14 16.55 -7.12 -5.85
N THR A 15 15.60 -6.84 -6.74
CA THR A 15 15.39 -5.48 -7.30
C THR A 15 13.94 -4.99 -7.24
N THR A 16 13.04 -5.78 -6.65
CA THR A 16 11.62 -5.42 -6.57
C THR A 16 11.02 -5.79 -5.21
N VAL A 17 10.00 -5.04 -4.83
CA VAL A 17 9.07 -5.43 -3.76
C VAL A 17 7.64 -5.33 -4.28
N SER A 18 6.82 -6.33 -3.97
CA SER A 18 5.41 -6.37 -4.32
C SER A 18 4.56 -6.35 -3.05
N PHE A 19 3.52 -5.53 -3.04
CA PHE A 19 2.54 -5.45 -1.97
C PHE A 19 1.19 -5.95 -2.48
N ASN A 20 0.65 -6.97 -1.83
CA ASN A 20 -0.65 -7.56 -2.13
C ASN A 20 -1.64 -7.26 -1.01
N TRP A 21 -2.72 -6.60 -1.37
CA TRP A 21 -3.79 -6.20 -0.46
C TRP A 21 -4.81 -7.34 -0.40
N ARG A 22 -4.86 -8.06 0.71
CA ARG A 22 -5.84 -9.15 0.88
C ARG A 22 -7.26 -8.62 1.07
N MET A 23 -7.40 -7.49 1.75
CA MET A 23 -8.69 -6.85 1.95
C MET A 23 -8.93 -5.83 0.84
N MET A 24 -10.11 -5.87 0.22
CA MET A 24 -10.52 -4.87 -0.76
C MET A 24 -10.67 -3.51 -0.08
N ILE A 25 -9.61 -2.71 -0.09
CA ILE A 25 -9.65 -1.29 0.27
C ILE A 25 -10.25 -0.47 -0.89
N LYS A 26 -11.39 -0.94 -1.44
CA LYS A 26 -12.17 -0.21 -2.46
C LYS A 26 -12.59 1.18 -1.98
N GLU A 27 -12.64 1.34 -0.67
CA GLU A 27 -13.01 2.55 0.05
C GLU A 27 -11.83 3.50 0.25
N PHE A 28 -10.60 3.14 -0.15
CA PHE A 28 -9.40 3.94 0.08
C PHE A 28 -8.56 4.10 -1.19
N SER A 29 -7.89 5.24 -1.32
CA SER A 29 -6.67 5.36 -2.12
C SER A 29 -5.47 5.10 -1.24
N VAL A 30 -4.43 4.49 -1.81
CA VAL A 30 -3.19 4.22 -1.10
C VAL A 30 -2.06 4.95 -1.79
N SER A 31 -1.39 5.83 -1.05
CA SER A 31 -0.15 6.47 -1.48
C SER A 31 1.02 5.74 -0.83
N LEU A 32 1.92 5.22 -1.66
CA LEU A 32 3.12 4.50 -1.23
C LEU A 32 4.35 5.38 -1.43
N PHE A 33 5.13 5.55 -0.37
CA PHE A 33 6.30 6.43 -0.37
C PHE A 33 7.59 5.64 -0.12
N LEU A 34 8.63 6.03 -0.86
CA LEU A 34 10.01 5.60 -0.65
C LEU A 34 10.95 6.79 -0.91
N ASN A 35 11.73 7.20 0.09
CA ASN A 35 12.72 8.29 -0.02
C ASN A 35 12.18 9.56 -0.70
N GLY A 36 10.97 9.98 -0.35
CA GLY A 36 10.31 11.18 -0.91
C GLY A 36 9.65 10.96 -2.28
N THR A 37 9.87 9.83 -2.95
CA THR A 37 9.10 9.45 -4.14
C THR A 37 7.78 8.82 -3.73
N SER A 38 6.68 9.23 -4.37
CA SER A 38 5.35 8.68 -4.11
C SER A 38 4.77 8.01 -5.34
N GLN A 39 4.09 6.88 -5.16
CA GLN A 39 3.21 6.29 -6.15
C GLN A 39 1.81 6.15 -5.57
N ILE A 40 0.81 6.65 -6.30
CA ILE A 40 -0.59 6.68 -5.84
C ILE A 40 -1.36 5.58 -6.56
N ILE A 41 -2.02 4.74 -5.77
CA ILE A 41 -2.86 3.65 -6.24
C ILE A 41 -4.30 4.01 -5.89
N LYS A 42 -5.08 4.38 -6.89
CA LYS A 42 -6.52 4.62 -6.74
C LYS A 42 -7.25 3.28 -6.80
N ARG A 43 -8.05 2.97 -5.78
CA ARG A 43 -8.83 1.72 -5.66
C ARG A 43 -7.94 0.47 -5.81
N PRO A 44 -7.02 0.21 -4.87
CA PRO A 44 -6.11 -0.93 -4.95
C PRO A 44 -6.90 -2.24 -5.12
N SER A 45 -6.62 -2.95 -6.20
CA SER A 45 -7.11 -4.32 -6.43
C SER A 45 -5.92 -5.21 -6.79
N GLY A 46 -5.57 -6.14 -5.90
CA GLY A 46 -4.50 -7.11 -6.14
C GLY A 46 -3.10 -6.60 -5.75
N PHE A 47 -2.17 -6.62 -6.69
CA PHE A 47 -0.74 -6.42 -6.43
C PHE A 47 -0.25 -5.06 -6.95
N PHE A 48 0.58 -4.39 -6.15
CA PHE A 48 1.41 -3.29 -6.60
C PHE A 48 2.89 -3.70 -6.54
N VAL A 49 3.70 -3.31 -7.53
CA VAL A 49 5.12 -3.65 -7.61
C VAL A 49 5.97 -2.39 -7.66
N TRP A 50 6.81 -2.20 -6.64
CA TRP A 50 7.90 -1.25 -6.68
C TRP A 50 9.13 -1.90 -7.30
N LYS A 51 9.71 -1.25 -8.32
CA LYS A 51 10.82 -1.79 -9.12
C LYS A 51 12.08 -0.94 -8.96
N ASN A 52 13.18 -1.41 -9.56
CA ASN A 52 14.46 -0.71 -9.66
C ASN A 52 15.09 -0.42 -8.30
N LEU A 53 14.91 -1.33 -7.35
CA LEU A 53 15.65 -1.32 -6.09
C LEU A 53 17.06 -1.88 -6.32
N THR A 54 18.00 -1.40 -5.51
CA THR A 54 19.36 -1.90 -5.47
C THR A 54 19.43 -3.08 -4.49
N PRO A 55 19.99 -4.24 -4.88
CA PRO A 55 20.13 -5.39 -3.99
C PRO A 55 20.91 -5.07 -2.71
N ALA A 56 20.69 -5.86 -1.66
CA ALA A 56 21.38 -5.75 -0.38
C ALA A 56 21.25 -4.38 0.33
N ASN A 57 20.17 -3.65 0.07
CA ASN A 57 19.82 -2.40 0.76
C ASN A 57 18.56 -2.58 1.62
N ILE A 58 18.48 -1.80 2.70
CA ILE A 58 17.28 -1.72 3.55
C ILE A 58 16.42 -0.55 3.06
N TYR A 59 15.16 -0.83 2.76
CA TYR A 59 14.19 0.16 2.31
C TYR A 59 13.05 0.30 3.31
N THR A 60 12.69 1.53 3.62
CA THR A 60 11.51 1.84 4.45
C THR A 60 10.41 2.40 3.57
N PHE A 61 9.28 1.68 3.51
CA PHE A 61 8.10 2.10 2.79
C PHE A 61 7.09 2.70 3.77
N LYS A 62 6.46 3.82 3.39
CA LYS A 62 5.33 4.39 4.13
C LYS A 62 4.07 4.29 3.29
N PHE A 63 2.98 3.90 3.93
CA PHE A 63 1.66 3.80 3.32
C PHE A 63 0.75 4.86 3.93
N LEU A 64 0.10 5.64 3.09
CA LEU A 64 -0.97 6.54 3.48
C LEU A 64 -2.26 6.03 2.86
N PHE A 65 -3.23 5.70 3.71
CA PHE A 65 -4.57 5.30 3.29
C PHE A 65 -5.48 6.51 3.42
N GLU A 66 -6.04 6.96 2.31
CA GLU A 66 -6.98 8.07 2.25
C GLU A 66 -8.37 7.52 1.89
N GLN A 67 -9.35 7.75 2.75
CA GLN A 67 -10.70 7.28 2.52
C GLN A 67 -11.35 8.04 1.36
N LEU A 68 -11.88 7.31 0.38
CA LEU A 68 -12.51 7.86 -0.82
C LEU A 68 -13.98 8.25 -0.59
N ASN A 69 -14.68 7.55 0.32
CA ASN A 69 -16.10 7.75 0.60
C ASN A 69 -16.33 8.06 2.09
N PRO A 70 -16.57 9.33 2.48
CA PRO A 70 -16.70 9.73 3.89
C PRO A 70 -18.00 9.28 4.59
N THR A 71 -19.01 8.79 3.85
CA THR A 71 -20.33 8.40 4.40
C THR A 71 -20.32 7.16 5.30
N PHE A 72 -19.20 6.45 5.42
CA PHE A 72 -19.07 5.27 6.28
C PHE A 72 -18.82 5.59 7.76
N VAL A 73 -18.47 6.84 8.10
CA VAL A 73 -18.31 7.25 9.50
C VAL A 73 -19.69 7.62 10.04
N ASN A 74 -20.53 6.61 10.30
CA ASN A 74 -21.74 6.82 11.09
C ASN A 74 -21.29 6.91 12.55
N VAL A 75 -21.19 8.14 13.07
CA VAL A 75 -20.99 8.39 14.50
C VAL A 75 -22.38 8.37 15.13
N SER A 76 -22.85 7.19 15.49
CA SER A 76 -24.05 6.98 16.32
C SER A 76 -23.67 6.25 17.57
#